data_AF-A0A7C8M4L9-F1
#
_entry.id   AF-A0A7C8M4L9-F1
#
_cell.length_a   1.000
_cell.length_b   1.000
_cell.length_c   1.000
_cell.angle_alpha   90.00
_cell.angle_beta   90.00
_cell.angle_gamma   90.00
#
_symmetry.space_group_name_H-M   'P 1'
#
loop_
_entity.id
_entity.type
_entity.pdbx_description
1 polymer ?
#
loop_
_entity_poly.entity_id
_entity_poly.type
_entity_poly.pdbx_seq_one_letter_code
_entity_poly.pdbx_strand_id
1 'polypeptide(L)'
;MSASESKKVTLVIPAVQPQHVATALPEGVLFCSPGLREATGASFFVSPELPMSPADARGQLHELLQYGFSFRSARDMSGVVLAEKSTKKETPKPLADEFADLDAFVATGVFAPAKKDEPVVDMALQVRIAAQKTLLLAWDMESRVAELAALKDKFTASSANMDAILGITDEDDLEELPGIDPKAALSGDVEEDLGVPWRAVASAIVEFAPEHARFIAVKKELVDVLTEVGKDITPDSVAVEEYGFSLSQENGWKLYSVKAYALLGHTRAPKGRDNLNRTLEIFTVA
;
A
#
# COMPACT_ATOMS: atom_id res chain seq x y z
N MET A 1 -6.95 33.99 -5.41
CA MET A 1 -7.08 33.44 -4.05
C MET A 1 -5.69 32.98 -3.64
N SER A 2 -5.17 33.57 -2.57
CA SER A 2 -3.74 33.62 -2.23
C SER A 2 -3.17 32.28 -1.76
N ALA A 3 -1.90 32.06 -2.10
CA ALA A 3 -1.04 30.95 -1.72
C ALA A 3 -0.60 31.03 -0.24
N SER A 4 -1.55 31.03 0.70
CA SER A 4 -1.26 31.15 2.13
C SER A 4 -2.20 30.24 2.90
N GLU A 5 -1.61 29.33 3.68
CA GLU A 5 -2.23 28.21 4.42
C GLU A 5 -2.43 26.89 3.65
N SER A 6 -1.37 26.33 3.07
CA SER A 6 -1.29 24.88 2.95
C SER A 6 -1.23 24.29 4.37
N LYS A 7 -2.40 23.97 4.94
CA LYS A 7 -2.52 23.23 6.20
C LYS A 7 -1.58 22.03 6.12
N LYS A 8 -0.56 21.98 6.98
CA LYS A 8 0.42 20.89 6.97
C LYS A 8 -0.33 19.59 7.24
N VAL A 9 -0.31 18.67 6.28
CA VAL A 9 -1.02 17.39 6.36
C VAL A 9 -0.08 16.36 6.98
N THR A 10 -0.54 15.66 8.01
CA THR A 10 0.20 14.54 8.61
C THR A 10 -0.47 13.22 8.21
N LEU A 11 0.27 12.33 7.57
CA LEU A 11 -0.21 11.06 7.03
C LEU A 11 0.36 9.85 7.77
N VAL A 12 -0.43 8.80 7.94
CA VAL A 12 0.07 7.51 8.43
C VAL A 12 0.79 6.75 7.33
N ILE A 13 1.93 6.13 7.65
CA ILE A 13 2.63 5.17 6.78
C ILE A 13 3.07 3.93 7.56
N PRO A 14 3.00 2.73 6.96
CA PRO A 14 2.43 2.41 5.65
C PRO A 14 0.92 2.10 5.67
N ALA A 15 0.27 2.11 6.84
CA ALA A 15 -1.12 1.68 6.96
C ALA A 15 -2.10 2.61 6.22
N VAL A 16 -3.07 2.04 5.51
CA VAL A 16 -4.12 2.79 4.80
C VAL A 16 -5.45 2.84 5.56
N GLN A 17 -5.64 2.01 6.57
CA GLN A 17 -6.82 1.96 7.42
C GLN A 17 -6.51 2.17 8.91
N PRO A 18 -7.40 2.86 9.66
CA PRO A 18 -7.22 3.08 11.09
C PRO A 18 -7.09 1.83 11.95
N GLN A 19 -7.78 0.75 11.59
CA GLN A 19 -7.82 -0.48 12.37
C GLN A 19 -6.49 -1.24 12.45
N HIS A 20 -5.52 -0.92 11.58
CA HIS A 20 -4.17 -1.52 11.57
C HIS A 20 -3.16 -0.71 12.38
N VAL A 21 -3.62 0.32 13.10
CA VAL A 21 -2.75 1.11 13.97
C VAL A 21 -3.09 0.79 15.42
N ALA A 22 -2.23 0.02 16.07
CA ALA A 22 -2.39 -0.36 17.48
C ALA A 22 -2.26 0.85 18.43
N THR A 23 -1.55 1.89 18.01
CA THR A 23 -1.27 3.08 18.83
C THR A 23 -2.31 4.16 18.65
N ALA A 24 -2.77 4.77 19.75
CA ALA A 24 -3.62 5.95 19.69
C ALA A 24 -2.89 7.11 18.98
N LEU A 25 -3.37 7.49 17.80
CA LEU A 25 -2.81 8.59 17.03
C LEU A 25 -3.37 9.94 17.52
N PRO A 26 -2.54 11.01 17.50
CA PRO A 26 -3.01 12.36 17.79
C PRO A 26 -4.14 12.82 16.85
N GLU A 27 -4.99 13.73 17.32
CA GLU A 27 -6.00 14.37 16.48
C GLU A 27 -5.35 15.14 15.32
N GLY A 28 -5.96 15.06 14.13
CA GLY A 28 -5.47 15.72 12.91
C GLY A 28 -4.58 14.87 12.01
N VAL A 29 -4.23 13.65 12.43
CA VAL A 29 -3.54 12.66 11.59
C VAL A 29 -4.54 12.02 10.62
N LEU A 30 -4.16 11.90 9.34
CA LEU A 30 -4.98 11.36 8.28
C LEU A 30 -4.37 10.10 7.67
N PHE A 31 -5.23 9.27 7.08
CA PHE A 31 -4.83 8.11 6.28
C PHE A 31 -4.90 8.45 4.78
N CYS A 32 -3.99 7.91 3.98
CA CYS A 32 -4.02 8.15 2.54
C CYS A 32 -5.15 7.35 1.89
N SER A 33 -6.11 8.04 1.28
CA SER A 33 -7.22 7.39 0.58
C SER A 33 -6.77 6.79 -0.75
N PRO A 34 -7.14 5.54 -1.07
CA PRO A 34 -6.99 4.97 -2.41
C PRO A 34 -7.98 5.53 -3.45
N GLY A 35 -8.91 6.41 -3.04
CA GLY A 35 -9.98 6.94 -3.91
C GLY A 35 -11.28 6.13 -3.88
N LEU A 36 -11.44 5.21 -2.92
CA LEU A 36 -12.70 4.50 -2.66
C LEU A 36 -13.65 5.38 -1.85
N ARG A 37 -14.99 5.22 -1.97
CA ARG A 37 -15.93 6.04 -1.18
C ARG A 37 -15.88 5.69 0.31
N GLU A 38 -15.53 4.45 0.63
CA GLU A 38 -15.32 3.95 1.98
C GLU A 38 -14.11 4.59 2.65
N ALA A 39 -13.18 5.10 1.84
CA ALA A 39 -11.99 5.81 2.26
C ALA A 39 -12.13 7.33 2.07
N THR A 40 -13.33 7.88 2.27
CA THR A 40 -13.57 9.32 2.33
C THR A 40 -14.17 9.70 3.68
N GLY A 41 -13.69 10.80 4.27
CA GLY A 41 -14.15 11.24 5.59
C GLY A 41 -13.11 12.11 6.31
N ALA A 42 -13.41 12.48 7.56
CA ALA A 42 -12.56 13.36 8.36
C ALA A 42 -11.17 12.78 8.66
N SER A 43 -11.04 11.44 8.65
CA SER A 43 -9.78 10.73 8.92
C SER A 43 -8.97 10.42 7.67
N PHE A 44 -9.44 10.81 6.46
CA PHE A 44 -8.80 10.45 5.20
C PHE A 44 -8.37 11.68 4.41
N PHE A 45 -7.13 11.62 3.91
CA PHE A 45 -6.64 12.54 2.91
C PHE A 45 -6.91 11.96 1.52
N VAL A 46 -7.69 12.69 0.72
CA VAL A 46 -7.96 12.34 -0.68
C VAL A 46 -7.10 13.25 -1.55
N SER A 47 -6.11 12.66 -2.23
CA SER A 47 -5.25 13.44 -3.12
C SER A 47 -6.02 13.91 -4.35
N PRO A 48 -5.90 15.19 -4.75
CA PRO A 48 -6.51 15.70 -5.98
C PRO A 48 -5.85 15.11 -7.25
N GLU A 49 -4.70 14.44 -7.11
CA GLU A 49 -3.94 13.87 -8.23
C GLU A 49 -4.30 12.41 -8.54
N LEU A 50 -5.32 11.86 -7.88
CA LEU A 50 -5.79 10.48 -8.13
C LEU A 50 -6.33 10.37 -9.56
N PRO A 51 -5.77 9.48 -10.40
CA PRO A 51 -6.16 9.37 -11.81
C PRO A 51 -7.51 8.68 -12.03
N MET A 52 -7.95 7.81 -11.13
CA MET A 52 -9.21 7.05 -11.27
C MET A 52 -10.31 7.64 -10.38
N SER A 53 -11.53 7.72 -10.93
CA SER A 53 -12.72 8.07 -10.15
C SER A 53 -13.07 6.96 -9.14
N PRO A 54 -13.90 7.23 -8.11
CA PRO A 54 -14.30 6.18 -7.16
C PRO A 54 -15.05 4.99 -7.78
N ALA A 55 -15.68 5.18 -8.95
CA ALA A 55 -16.30 4.08 -9.69
C ALA A 55 -15.24 3.24 -10.41
N ASP A 56 -14.32 3.91 -11.11
CA ASP A 56 -13.24 3.26 -11.86
C ASP A 56 -12.28 2.53 -10.92
N ALA A 57 -11.95 3.13 -9.77
CA ALA A 57 -11.11 2.53 -8.75
C ALA A 57 -11.71 1.20 -8.21
N ARG A 58 -13.03 1.13 -8.03
CA ARG A 58 -13.71 -0.11 -7.64
C ARG A 58 -13.71 -1.15 -8.75
N GLY A 59 -14.01 -0.75 -9.99
CA GLY A 59 -13.93 -1.64 -11.14
C GLY A 59 -12.52 -2.22 -11.30
N GLN A 60 -11.51 -1.35 -11.19
CA GLN A 60 -10.11 -1.74 -11.28
C GLN A 60 -9.68 -2.67 -10.14
N LEU A 61 -10.12 -2.43 -8.90
CA LEU A 61 -9.87 -3.33 -7.79
C LEU A 61 -10.47 -4.71 -8.07
N HIS A 62 -11.72 -4.77 -8.54
CA HIS A 62 -12.37 -6.03 -8.90
C HIS A 62 -11.58 -6.80 -9.98
N GLU A 63 -11.14 -6.12 -11.04
CA GLU A 63 -10.29 -6.72 -12.08
C GLU A 63 -8.97 -7.25 -11.54
N LEU A 64 -8.29 -6.48 -10.68
CA LEU A 64 -7.01 -6.87 -10.07
C LEU A 64 -7.17 -8.12 -9.22
N LEU A 65 -8.24 -8.20 -8.43
CA LEU A 65 -8.55 -9.37 -7.62
C LEU A 65 -8.89 -10.58 -8.48
N GLN A 66 -9.73 -10.40 -9.52
CA GLN A 66 -10.09 -11.48 -10.44
C GLN A 66 -8.87 -12.02 -11.19
N TYR A 67 -7.98 -11.12 -11.63
CA TYR A 67 -6.71 -11.51 -12.23
C TYR A 67 -5.87 -12.33 -11.24
N GLY A 68 -5.71 -11.86 -10.00
CA GLY A 68 -5.01 -12.60 -8.94
C GLY A 68 -5.57 -14.01 -8.71
N PHE A 69 -6.90 -14.14 -8.66
CA PHE A 69 -7.57 -15.42 -8.47
C PHE A 69 -7.49 -16.37 -9.67
N SER A 70 -7.14 -15.86 -10.86
CA SER A 70 -6.96 -16.73 -12.04
C SER A 70 -5.73 -17.64 -11.94
N PHE A 71 -4.81 -17.35 -11.01
CA PHE A 71 -3.60 -18.14 -10.79
C PHE A 71 -3.77 -19.15 -9.66
N ARG A 72 -3.23 -20.35 -9.86
CA ARG A 72 -3.23 -21.42 -8.85
C ARG A 72 -2.15 -21.24 -7.79
N SER A 73 -1.09 -20.49 -8.12
CA SER A 73 0.01 -20.19 -7.22
C SER A 73 0.71 -18.87 -7.59
N ALA A 74 1.39 -18.25 -6.62
CA ALA A 74 2.24 -17.08 -6.86
C ALA A 74 3.39 -17.37 -7.85
N ARG A 75 3.82 -18.64 -7.95
CA ARG A 75 4.83 -19.09 -8.91
C ARG A 75 4.32 -19.01 -10.35
N ASP A 76 3.08 -19.41 -10.60
CA ASP A 76 2.47 -19.35 -11.92
C ASP A 76 2.30 -17.90 -12.38
N MET A 77 1.88 -17.03 -11.46
CA MET A 77 1.80 -15.59 -11.70
C MET A 77 3.18 -14.99 -12.03
N SER A 78 4.21 -15.35 -11.26
CA SER A 78 5.58 -14.89 -11.50
C SER A 78 6.11 -15.36 -12.87
N GLY A 79 5.77 -16.58 -13.27
CA GLY A 79 6.10 -17.12 -14.59
C GLY A 79 5.48 -16.33 -15.73
N VAL A 80 4.19 -15.97 -15.62
CA VAL A 80 3.49 -15.15 -16.62
C VAL A 80 4.08 -13.73 -16.67
N VAL A 81 4.32 -13.09 -15.53
CA VAL A 81 4.92 -11.74 -15.51
C VAL A 81 6.33 -11.74 -16.11
N LEU A 82 7.13 -12.78 -15.86
CA LEU A 82 8.45 -12.93 -16.47
C LEU A 82 8.34 -13.19 -17.98
N ALA A 83 7.38 -14.00 -18.41
CA ALA A 83 7.11 -14.23 -19.82
C ALA A 83 6.65 -12.94 -20.53
N GLU A 84 5.75 -12.16 -19.93
CA GLU A 84 5.29 -10.86 -20.44
C GLU A 84 6.40 -9.80 -20.50
N LYS A 85 7.29 -9.76 -19.50
CA LYS A 85 8.47 -8.89 -19.54
C LYS A 85 9.46 -9.32 -20.63
N SER A 86 9.51 -10.61 -20.92
CA SER A 86 10.36 -11.17 -21.98
C SER A 86 9.76 -10.91 -23.36
N THR A 87 8.43 -11.03 -23.52
CA THR A 87 7.72 -10.70 -24.76
C THR A 87 7.54 -9.21 -24.99
N LYS A 88 7.56 -8.34 -23.96
CA LYS A 88 7.64 -6.88 -24.16
C LYS A 88 8.92 -6.40 -24.85
N LYS A 89 9.94 -7.25 -25.02
CA LYS A 89 11.06 -6.97 -25.94
C LYS A 89 10.69 -7.20 -27.42
N GLU A 90 9.61 -7.92 -27.70
CA GLU A 90 9.06 -8.19 -29.03
C GLU A 90 7.55 -7.88 -28.99
N THR A 91 7.17 -6.60 -29.09
CA THR A 91 5.77 -6.18 -29.11
C THR A 91 4.97 -6.99 -30.15
N PRO A 92 3.93 -7.76 -29.75
CA PRO A 92 3.06 -8.42 -30.70
C PRO A 92 2.21 -7.35 -31.40
N LYS A 93 2.27 -7.34 -32.74
CA LYS A 93 1.44 -6.47 -33.57
C LYS A 93 -0.03 -6.86 -33.41
N PRO A 94 -0.96 -5.90 -33.24
CA PRO A 94 -2.38 -6.20 -33.31
C PRO A 94 -2.74 -6.61 -34.75
N LEU A 95 -3.47 -7.73 -34.92
CA LEU A 95 -3.86 -8.29 -36.23
C LEU A 95 -4.55 -7.26 -37.16
N ALA A 96 -5.21 -6.24 -36.60
CA ALA A 96 -5.86 -5.18 -37.38
C ALA A 96 -4.87 -4.30 -38.17
N ASP A 97 -3.64 -4.13 -37.67
CA ASP A 97 -2.59 -3.38 -38.39
C ASP A 97 -2.00 -4.23 -39.53
N GLU A 98 -2.01 -5.56 -39.42
CA GLU A 98 -1.56 -6.44 -40.52
C GLU A 98 -2.50 -6.37 -41.73
N PHE A 99 -3.81 -6.24 -41.52
CA PHE A 99 -4.77 -6.04 -42.61
C PHE A 99 -4.63 -4.68 -43.29
N ALA A 100 -4.34 -3.62 -42.52
CA ALA A 100 -4.12 -2.28 -43.08
C ALA A 100 -2.83 -2.18 -43.90
N ASP A 101 -1.76 -2.85 -43.45
CA ASP A 101 -0.50 -2.95 -44.19
C ASP A 101 -0.66 -3.81 -45.47
N LEU A 102 -1.48 -4.87 -45.40
CA LEU A 102 -1.81 -5.70 -46.56
C LEU A 102 -2.65 -4.94 -47.60
N ASP A 103 -3.64 -4.16 -47.15
CA ASP A 103 -4.48 -3.34 -48.04
C ASP A 103 -3.67 -2.23 -48.71
N ALA A 104 -2.74 -1.60 -47.99
CA ALA A 104 -1.82 -0.61 -48.54
C ALA A 104 -0.86 -1.24 -49.59
N PHE A 105 -0.37 -2.45 -49.34
CA PHE A 105 0.45 -3.20 -50.29
C PHE A 105 -0.34 -3.61 -51.54
N VAL A 106 -1.59 -4.08 -51.38
CA VAL A 106 -2.47 -4.43 -52.50
C VAL A 106 -2.79 -3.20 -53.36
N ALA A 107 -2.95 -2.03 -52.74
CA ALA A 107 -3.26 -0.79 -53.45
C ALA A 107 -2.05 -0.14 -54.16
N THR A 108 -0.83 -0.28 -53.61
CA THR A 108 0.34 0.48 -54.07
C THR A 108 1.51 -0.37 -54.58
N GLY A 109 1.49 -1.68 -54.37
CA GLY A 109 2.55 -2.62 -54.75
C GLY A 109 3.87 -2.44 -53.97
N VAL A 110 3.90 -1.54 -52.98
CA VAL A 110 5.10 -1.22 -52.19
C VAL A 110 4.76 -1.37 -50.72
N PHE A 111 5.54 -2.22 -50.03
CA PHE A 111 5.43 -2.33 -48.57
C PHE A 111 6.13 -1.11 -47.94
N ALA A 112 5.33 -0.10 -47.58
CA ALA A 112 5.80 1.06 -46.84
C ALA A 112 5.20 0.98 -45.43
N PRO A 113 5.95 0.54 -44.39
CA PRO A 113 5.45 0.56 -43.04
C PRO A 113 5.11 2.00 -42.67
N ALA A 114 3.85 2.27 -42.36
CA ALA A 114 3.45 3.58 -41.86
C ALA A 114 4.27 3.85 -40.59
N LYS A 115 5.17 4.84 -40.63
CA LYS A 115 5.77 5.40 -39.42
C LYS A 115 4.65 6.04 -38.62
N LYS A 116 4.00 5.27 -37.74
CA LYS A 116 3.12 5.81 -36.72
C LYS A 116 4.00 6.28 -35.57
N ASP A 117 3.77 7.53 -35.14
CA ASP A 117 4.33 8.08 -33.92
C ASP A 117 4.10 7.09 -32.77
N GLU A 118 5.18 6.74 -32.06
CA GLU A 118 5.08 5.99 -30.81
C GLU A 118 4.06 6.71 -29.91
N PRO A 119 3.10 6.00 -29.29
CA PRO A 119 2.23 6.65 -28.32
C PRO A 119 3.13 7.24 -27.25
N VAL A 120 3.12 8.58 -27.11
CA VAL A 120 3.79 9.27 -26.01
C VAL A 120 3.07 8.85 -24.75
N VAL A 121 3.53 7.74 -24.18
CA VAL A 121 3.03 7.23 -22.92
C VAL A 121 3.48 8.22 -21.86
N ASP A 122 2.52 8.94 -21.27
CA ASP A 122 2.79 9.78 -20.11
C ASP A 122 3.24 8.87 -18.94
N MET A 123 4.56 8.79 -18.78
CA MET A 123 5.21 7.99 -17.75
C MET A 123 4.78 8.41 -16.35
N ALA A 124 4.49 9.70 -16.13
CA ALA A 124 4.04 10.19 -14.82
C ALA A 124 2.63 9.70 -14.52
N LEU A 125 1.72 9.77 -15.50
CA LEU A 125 0.37 9.21 -15.36
C LEU A 125 0.40 7.70 -15.08
N GLN A 126 1.27 6.94 -15.76
CA GLN A 126 1.40 5.50 -15.49
C GLN A 126 1.92 5.19 -14.09
N VAL A 127 2.87 5.97 -13.59
CA VAL A 127 3.37 5.83 -12.22
C VAL A 127 2.26 6.09 -11.21
N ARG A 128 1.43 7.13 -11.43
CA ARG A 128 0.28 7.43 -10.57
C ARG A 128 -0.79 6.35 -10.62
N ILE A 129 -1.12 5.84 -11.82
CA ILE A 129 -2.07 4.71 -11.95
C ILE A 129 -1.54 3.49 -11.20
N ALA A 130 -0.26 3.15 -11.35
CA ALA A 130 0.35 2.05 -10.63
C ALA A 130 0.31 2.26 -9.10
N ALA A 131 0.63 3.48 -8.63
CA ALA A 131 0.55 3.83 -7.21
C ALA A 131 -0.88 3.70 -6.68
N GLN A 132 -1.89 4.19 -7.39
CA GLN A 132 -3.28 4.07 -6.96
C GLN A 132 -3.73 2.60 -6.91
N LYS A 133 -3.34 1.78 -7.90
CA LYS A 133 -3.58 0.32 -7.87
C LYS A 133 -2.94 -0.35 -6.66
N THR A 134 -1.72 0.06 -6.28
CA THR A 134 -1.06 -0.44 -5.07
C THR A 134 -1.83 -0.07 -3.81
N LEU A 135 -2.32 1.18 -3.69
CA LEU A 135 -3.14 1.58 -2.54
C LEU A 135 -4.48 0.83 -2.48
N LEU A 136 -5.11 0.57 -3.63
CA LEU A 136 -6.36 -0.22 -3.69
C LEU A 136 -6.14 -1.66 -3.21
N LEU A 137 -5.06 -2.30 -3.64
CA LEU A 137 -4.72 -3.65 -3.18
C LEU A 137 -4.35 -3.67 -1.69
N ALA A 138 -3.59 -2.67 -1.22
CA ALA A 138 -3.26 -2.53 0.20
C ALA A 138 -4.52 -2.39 1.05
N TRP A 139 -5.48 -1.58 0.61
CA TRP A 139 -6.77 -1.42 1.28
C TRP A 139 -7.55 -2.73 1.37
N ASP A 140 -7.66 -3.48 0.27
CA ASP A 140 -8.36 -4.77 0.29
C ASP A 140 -7.67 -5.80 1.20
N MET A 141 -6.33 -5.86 1.16
CA MET A 141 -5.56 -6.75 2.02
C MET A 141 -5.74 -6.40 3.51
N GLU A 142 -5.63 -5.12 3.86
CA GLU A 142 -5.89 -4.63 5.22
C GLU A 142 -7.33 -5.01 5.65
N SER A 143 -8.35 -4.78 4.82
CA SER A 143 -9.72 -5.18 5.16
C SER A 143 -9.82 -6.68 5.46
N ARG A 144 -9.18 -7.54 4.66
CA ARG A 144 -9.21 -9.00 4.86
C ARG A 144 -8.48 -9.43 6.13
N VAL A 145 -7.34 -8.81 6.45
CA VAL A 145 -6.60 -9.11 7.68
C VAL A 145 -7.46 -8.77 8.90
N ALA A 146 -8.13 -7.61 8.90
CA ALA A 146 -9.04 -7.25 9.97
C ALA A 146 -10.26 -8.19 10.07
N GLU A 147 -10.83 -8.61 8.94
CA GLU A 147 -11.92 -9.60 8.92
C GLU A 147 -11.47 -10.96 9.47
N LEU A 148 -10.27 -11.42 9.12
CA LEU A 148 -9.69 -12.67 9.62
C LEU A 148 -9.39 -12.60 11.12
N ALA A 149 -8.83 -11.48 11.59
CA ALA A 149 -8.62 -11.24 13.02
C ALA A 149 -9.95 -11.30 13.79
N ALA A 150 -10.98 -10.61 13.31
CA ALA A 150 -12.31 -10.64 13.92
C ALA A 150 -12.96 -12.04 13.87
N LEU A 151 -12.67 -12.84 12.85
CA LEU A 151 -13.14 -14.23 12.77
C LEU A 151 -12.37 -15.16 13.73
N LYS A 152 -11.06 -14.97 13.87
CA LYS A 152 -10.22 -15.66 14.86
C LYS A 152 -10.74 -15.38 16.27
N ASP A 153 -11.02 -14.13 16.60
CA ASP A 153 -11.57 -13.75 17.90
C ASP A 153 -12.92 -14.43 18.19
N LYS A 154 -13.82 -14.45 17.19
CA LYS A 154 -15.11 -15.15 17.31
C LYS A 154 -14.94 -16.66 17.48
N PHE A 155 -13.99 -17.27 16.77
CA PHE A 155 -13.69 -18.69 16.90
C PHE A 155 -13.13 -19.01 18.28
N THR A 156 -12.16 -18.24 18.77
CA THR A 156 -11.60 -18.39 20.12
C THR A 156 -12.67 -18.21 21.19
N ALA A 157 -13.55 -17.21 21.06
CA ALA A 157 -14.68 -17.02 21.97
C ALA A 157 -15.68 -18.18 21.91
N SER A 158 -15.97 -18.71 20.72
CA SER A 158 -16.85 -19.87 20.55
C SER A 158 -16.23 -21.14 21.13
N SER A 159 -14.92 -21.35 20.97
CA SER A 159 -14.19 -22.48 21.55
C SER A 159 -14.24 -22.43 23.07
N ALA A 160 -13.92 -21.27 23.67
CA ALA A 160 -13.99 -21.10 25.12
C ALA A 160 -15.40 -21.33 25.69
N ASN A 161 -16.44 -20.93 24.94
CA ASN A 161 -17.83 -21.21 25.32
C ASN A 161 -18.18 -22.71 25.20
N MET A 162 -17.67 -23.41 24.19
CA MET A 162 -17.85 -24.87 24.06
C MET A 162 -17.13 -25.62 25.18
N ASP A 163 -15.89 -25.24 25.51
CA ASP A 163 -15.14 -25.83 26.63
C ASP A 163 -15.90 -25.67 27.95
N ALA A 164 -16.46 -24.47 28.19
CA ALA A 164 -17.30 -24.18 29.35
C ALA A 164 -18.61 -25.00 29.38
N ILE A 165 -19.26 -25.21 28.23
CA ILE A 165 -20.49 -26.04 28.13
C ILE A 165 -20.17 -27.52 28.36
N LEU A 166 -19.03 -28.00 27.87
CA LEU A 166 -18.58 -29.38 28.03
C LEU A 166 -18.02 -29.67 29.43
N GLY A 167 -17.86 -28.65 30.28
CA GLY A 167 -17.34 -28.79 31.63
C GLY A 167 -15.84 -29.12 31.67
N ILE A 168 -15.14 -28.93 30.55
CA ILE A 168 -13.69 -29.11 30.44
C ILE A 168 -13.07 -27.92 31.17
N THR A 169 -12.78 -28.11 32.45
CA THR A 169 -12.26 -27.08 33.36
C THR A 169 -10.80 -27.30 33.74
N ASP A 170 -10.28 -28.50 33.51
CA ASP A 170 -8.88 -28.86 33.76
C ASP A 170 -8.15 -29.07 32.43
N GLU A 171 -7.04 -28.33 32.26
CA GLU A 171 -6.16 -28.44 31.07
C GLU A 171 -5.52 -29.84 30.94
N ASP A 172 -5.53 -30.63 32.02
CA ASP A 172 -4.99 -32.00 32.08
C ASP A 172 -5.85 -33.04 31.32
N ASP A 173 -7.15 -32.79 31.08
CA ASP A 173 -8.04 -33.73 30.33
C ASP A 173 -7.94 -33.56 28.79
N LEU A 174 -7.32 -32.47 28.31
CA LEU A 174 -7.16 -32.17 26.88
C LEU A 174 -5.85 -32.71 26.29
N GLU A 175 -4.83 -32.98 27.11
CA GLU A 175 -3.56 -33.58 26.66
C GLU A 175 -3.70 -35.07 26.26
N GLU A 176 -4.78 -35.75 26.69
CA GLU A 176 -5.01 -37.18 26.41
C GLU A 176 -5.87 -37.47 25.17
N LEU A 177 -6.37 -36.46 24.43
CA LEU A 177 -7.12 -36.67 23.20
C LEU A 177 -6.19 -36.68 21.97
N PRO A 178 -5.89 -37.85 21.36
CA PRO A 178 -5.00 -37.91 20.23
C PRO A 178 -5.71 -37.34 18.99
N GLY A 179 -5.18 -36.23 18.47
CA GLY A 179 -5.43 -35.81 17.09
C GLY A 179 -6.21 -34.50 16.89
N ILE A 180 -6.51 -33.74 17.94
CA ILE A 180 -7.04 -32.38 17.78
C ILE A 180 -6.30 -31.48 18.75
N ASP A 181 -5.20 -30.90 18.28
CA ASP A 181 -4.65 -29.68 18.89
C ASP A 181 -5.18 -28.49 18.07
N PRO A 182 -6.35 -27.93 18.43
CA PRO A 182 -6.95 -26.83 17.68
C PRO A 182 -6.19 -25.51 17.91
N LYS A 183 -5.31 -25.46 18.92
CA LYS A 183 -4.52 -24.27 19.27
C LYS A 183 -3.21 -24.20 18.47
N ALA A 184 -2.60 -25.33 18.12
CA ALA A 184 -1.38 -25.35 17.31
C ALA A 184 -1.59 -24.89 15.84
N ALA A 185 -2.81 -24.97 15.30
CA ALA A 185 -3.08 -24.65 13.89
C ALA A 185 -3.35 -23.16 13.60
N LEU A 186 -3.59 -22.33 14.63
CA LEU A 186 -3.93 -20.90 14.50
C LEU A 186 -2.92 -19.95 15.15
N SER A 187 -1.75 -20.48 15.53
CA SER A 187 -0.66 -19.76 16.21
C SER A 187 0.15 -18.83 15.29
N GLY A 188 -0.20 -18.73 14.00
CA GLY A 188 0.33 -17.69 13.12
C GLY A 188 -0.24 -16.32 13.45
N ASP A 189 0.64 -15.33 13.59
CA ASP A 189 0.23 -13.94 13.57
C ASP A 189 -0.17 -13.61 12.13
N VAL A 190 -1.48 -13.48 11.90
CA VAL A 190 -2.08 -13.32 10.56
C VAL A 190 -1.48 -12.10 9.84
N GLU A 191 -1.02 -11.12 10.62
CA GLU A 191 -0.39 -9.90 10.12
C GLU A 191 1.06 -10.10 9.65
N GLU A 192 1.83 -11.03 10.25
CA GLU A 192 3.17 -11.38 9.79
C GLU A 192 3.13 -12.26 8.52
N ASP A 193 2.19 -13.21 8.44
CA ASP A 193 2.11 -14.17 7.33
C ASP A 193 1.49 -13.58 6.04
N LEU A 194 0.58 -12.59 6.15
CA LEU A 194 -0.03 -11.90 5.01
C LEU A 194 0.59 -10.52 4.73
N GLY A 195 1.72 -10.22 5.36
CA GLY A 195 2.32 -8.89 5.44
C GLY A 195 2.26 -8.10 4.13
N VAL A 196 1.43 -7.06 4.11
CA VAL A 196 1.33 -6.12 2.99
C VAL A 196 2.72 -5.53 2.72
N PRO A 197 3.23 -5.54 1.46
CA PRO A 197 4.56 -5.07 1.14
C PRO A 197 4.70 -3.57 1.42
N TRP A 198 5.12 -3.24 2.63
CA TRP A 198 5.02 -1.89 3.16
C TRP A 198 5.81 -0.85 2.36
N ARG A 199 6.93 -1.25 1.73
CA ARG A 199 7.72 -0.36 0.88
C ARG A 199 6.94 0.07 -0.37
N ALA A 200 6.18 -0.84 -0.96
CA ALA A 200 5.34 -0.51 -2.11
C ALA A 200 4.21 0.45 -1.71
N VAL A 201 3.57 0.20 -0.56
CA VAL A 201 2.51 1.06 -0.02
C VAL A 201 3.06 2.43 0.38
N ALA A 202 4.18 2.49 1.10
CA ALA A 202 4.85 3.73 1.46
C ALA A 202 5.24 4.54 0.21
N SER A 203 5.77 3.88 -0.83
CA SER A 203 6.05 4.56 -2.11
C SER A 203 4.80 5.15 -2.75
N ALA A 204 3.66 4.45 -2.69
CA ALA A 204 2.40 4.92 -3.24
C ALA A 204 1.80 6.08 -2.42
N ILE A 205 1.88 6.01 -1.09
CA ILE A 205 1.47 7.11 -0.19
C ILE A 205 2.31 8.36 -0.46
N VAL A 206 3.64 8.21 -0.58
CA VAL A 206 4.54 9.34 -0.87
C VAL A 206 4.22 9.98 -2.21
N GLU A 207 3.85 9.20 -3.24
CA GLU A 207 3.50 9.73 -4.56
C GLU A 207 2.26 10.66 -4.52
N PHE A 208 1.27 10.35 -3.68
CA PHE A 208 0.03 11.14 -3.58
C PHE A 208 0.05 12.19 -2.47
N ALA A 209 1.04 12.16 -1.59
CA ALA A 209 1.16 13.08 -0.47
C ALA A 209 1.66 14.46 -0.91
N PRO A 210 1.13 15.57 -0.34
CA PRO A 210 1.55 16.92 -0.69
C PRO A 210 3.03 17.18 -0.38
N GLU A 211 3.65 18.18 -1.01
CA GLU A 211 5.10 18.45 -0.90
C GLU A 211 5.58 18.67 0.54
N HIS A 212 4.73 19.26 1.39
CA HIS A 212 5.02 19.54 2.80
C HIS A 212 4.27 18.57 3.74
N ALA A 213 3.94 17.37 3.26
CA ALA A 213 3.36 16.33 4.09
C ALA A 213 4.38 15.82 5.11
N ARG A 214 3.90 15.54 6.32
CA ARG A 214 4.64 14.82 7.36
C ARG A 214 4.06 13.43 7.52
N PHE A 215 4.84 12.52 8.08
CA PHE A 215 4.41 11.13 8.22
C PHE A 215 4.54 10.60 9.64
N ILE A 216 3.70 9.63 9.99
CA ILE A 216 3.81 8.84 11.22
C ILE A 216 4.06 7.38 10.84
N ALA A 217 5.17 6.85 11.32
CA ALA A 217 5.56 5.46 11.20
C ALA A 217 4.79 4.59 12.22
N VAL A 218 4.04 3.60 11.73
CA VAL A 218 3.29 2.67 12.59
C VAL A 218 3.85 1.25 12.61
N LYS A 219 4.67 0.86 11.62
CA LYS A 219 5.28 -0.47 11.55
C LYS A 219 6.70 -0.48 12.11
N LYS A 220 7.03 -1.49 12.92
CA LYS A 220 8.36 -1.69 13.51
C LYS A 220 9.48 -1.77 12.47
N GLU A 221 9.28 -2.53 11.39
CA GLU A 221 10.28 -2.61 10.30
C GLU A 221 10.63 -1.25 9.68
N LEU A 222 9.64 -0.35 9.60
CA LEU A 222 9.84 0.99 9.07
C LEU A 222 10.59 1.85 10.09
N VAL A 223 10.33 1.68 11.38
CA VAL A 223 11.10 2.33 12.47
C VAL A 223 12.56 1.86 12.45
N ASP A 224 12.82 0.57 12.28
CA ASP A 224 14.18 0.01 12.22
C ASP A 224 14.98 0.64 11.06
N VAL A 225 14.39 0.68 9.85
CA VAL A 225 15.02 1.34 8.69
C VAL A 225 15.25 2.84 8.92
N LEU A 226 14.34 3.52 9.63
CA LEU A 226 14.51 4.92 9.98
C LEU A 226 15.65 5.14 10.96
N THR A 227 15.86 4.24 11.92
CA THR A 227 17.00 4.34 12.84
C THR A 227 18.35 4.11 12.16
N GLU A 228 18.38 3.28 11.10
CA GLU A 228 19.59 3.00 10.34
C GLU A 228 19.95 4.10 9.32
N VAL A 229 18.95 4.62 8.60
CA VAL A 229 19.16 5.51 7.43
C VAL A 229 18.75 6.95 7.72
N GLY A 230 17.85 7.17 8.66
CA GLY A 230 17.32 8.47 9.01
C GLY A 230 18.28 9.28 9.86
N LYS A 231 18.26 10.61 9.66
CA LYS A 231 18.91 11.53 10.59
C LYS A 231 17.91 11.90 11.67
N ASP A 232 18.27 11.66 12.92
CA ASP A 232 17.49 12.13 14.07
C ASP A 232 17.54 13.67 14.12
N ILE A 233 16.36 14.29 14.04
CA ILE A 233 16.15 15.73 14.18
C ILE A 233 15.08 15.95 15.26
N THR A 234 15.04 15.11 16.29
CA THR A 234 14.12 15.27 17.41
C THR A 234 14.30 16.68 17.99
N PRO A 235 13.28 17.53 17.92
CA PRO A 235 13.40 18.90 18.38
C PRO A 235 13.35 18.96 19.92
N ASP A 236 14.15 19.85 20.51
CA ASP A 236 14.23 20.03 21.97
C ASP A 236 12.94 20.58 22.60
N SER A 237 12.05 21.17 21.79
CA SER A 237 10.69 21.55 22.18
C SER A 237 9.78 21.62 20.94
N VAL A 238 8.76 20.76 20.86
CA VAL A 238 7.75 20.82 19.79
C VAL A 238 6.67 21.84 20.19
N ALA A 239 6.64 23.00 19.54
CA ALA A 239 5.50 23.90 19.65
C ALA A 239 4.32 23.34 18.82
N VAL A 240 3.16 23.20 19.46
CA VAL A 240 1.90 22.63 18.91
C VAL A 240 1.48 23.29 17.58
N GLU A 241 1.87 24.55 17.37
CA GLU A 241 1.52 25.36 16.20
C GLU A 241 2.34 25.03 14.93
N GLU A 242 3.58 24.54 15.07
CA GLU A 242 4.41 24.20 13.90
C GLU A 242 4.03 22.87 13.26
N TYR A 243 3.38 21.98 14.03
CA TYR A 243 3.16 20.59 13.68
C TYR A 243 1.70 20.24 13.37
N GLY A 244 0.73 21.06 13.81
CA GLY A 244 -0.68 20.88 13.46
C GLY A 244 -1.38 19.78 14.24
N PHE A 245 -0.71 19.19 15.24
CA PHE A 245 -1.26 18.23 16.19
C PHE A 245 -0.53 18.35 17.54
N SER A 246 -1.22 18.02 18.63
CA SER A 246 -0.62 17.99 19.98
C SER A 246 0.03 16.64 20.22
N LEU A 247 1.36 16.61 20.28
CA LEU A 247 2.10 15.43 20.75
C LEU A 247 1.94 15.35 22.28
N SER A 248 1.31 14.29 22.79
CA SER A 248 1.37 14.01 24.23
C SER A 248 2.82 13.73 24.60
N GLN A 249 3.36 14.46 25.59
CA GLN A 249 4.75 14.32 26.06
C GLN A 249 5.05 12.92 26.61
N GLU A 250 4.03 12.10 26.86
CA GLU A 250 4.14 10.79 27.50
C GLU A 250 4.73 9.69 26.59
N ASN A 251 4.75 9.86 25.27
CA ASN A 251 5.03 8.75 24.33
C ASN A 251 6.44 8.78 23.68
N GLY A 252 7.39 9.59 24.18
CA GLY A 252 8.80 9.50 23.75
C GLY A 252 9.05 9.65 22.24
N TRP A 253 8.27 10.49 21.56
CA TRP A 253 8.29 10.67 20.11
C TRP A 253 9.68 11.08 19.59
N LYS A 254 10.11 10.46 18.48
CA LYS A 254 11.32 10.84 17.75
C LYS A 254 10.97 11.30 16.35
N LEU A 255 11.70 12.30 15.86
CA LEU A 255 11.54 12.83 14.52
C LEU A 255 12.77 12.51 13.67
N TYR A 256 12.55 11.79 12.57
CA TYR A 256 13.59 11.48 11.60
C TYR A 256 13.38 12.23 10.31
N SER A 257 14.48 12.72 9.73
CA SER A 257 14.52 13.23 8.36
C SER A 257 15.23 12.24 7.47
N VAL A 258 14.55 11.78 6.42
CA VAL A 258 15.09 10.82 5.47
C VAL A 258 14.72 11.19 4.04
N LYS A 259 15.57 10.89 3.06
CA LYS A 259 15.19 10.98 1.65
C LYS A 259 14.19 9.88 1.31
N ALA A 260 13.12 10.21 0.57
CA ALA A 260 12.09 9.24 0.24
C ALA A 260 12.65 8.00 -0.50
N TYR A 261 13.56 8.18 -1.46
CA TYR A 261 14.20 7.04 -2.13
C TYR A 261 15.01 6.16 -1.19
N ALA A 262 15.64 6.73 -0.15
CA ALA A 262 16.48 6.00 0.79
C ALA A 262 15.63 5.16 1.76
N LEU A 263 14.48 5.69 2.21
CA LEU A 263 13.49 4.94 2.99
C LEU A 263 13.00 3.69 2.25
N LEU A 264 12.83 3.80 0.93
CA LEU A 264 12.40 2.70 0.06
C LEU A 264 13.51 1.69 -0.26
N GLY A 265 14.73 1.89 0.27
CA GLY A 265 15.88 1.00 0.04
C GLY A 265 16.62 1.26 -1.27
N HIS A 266 16.36 2.37 -1.96
CA HIS A 266 17.12 2.75 -3.15
C HIS A 266 18.38 3.53 -2.77
N THR A 267 19.49 3.25 -3.45
CA THR A 267 20.76 3.97 -3.27
C THR A 267 20.79 5.31 -4.01
N ARG A 268 19.93 5.49 -5.01
CA ARG A 268 19.81 6.71 -5.84
C ARG A 268 18.34 6.98 -6.18
N ALA A 269 18.02 8.25 -6.42
CA ALA A 269 16.70 8.65 -6.91
C ALA A 269 16.36 7.94 -8.24
N PRO A 270 15.21 7.25 -8.34
CA PRO A 270 14.76 6.64 -9.58
C PRO A 270 14.52 7.71 -10.66
N LYS A 271 14.98 7.48 -11.89
CA LYS A 271 14.74 8.40 -13.02
C LYS A 271 13.24 8.51 -13.30
N GLY A 272 12.73 9.73 -13.42
CA GLY A 272 11.31 10.00 -13.71
C GLY A 272 10.37 9.96 -12.49
N ARG A 273 10.91 9.92 -11.27
CA ARG A 273 10.14 10.00 -10.01
C ARG A 273 10.70 11.10 -9.10
N ASP A 274 10.48 12.35 -9.48
CA ASP A 274 11.01 13.52 -8.76
C ASP A 274 10.46 13.63 -7.33
N ASN A 275 9.23 13.14 -7.11
CA ASN A 275 8.59 13.02 -5.79
C ASN A 275 9.41 12.20 -4.79
N LEU A 276 10.22 11.24 -5.25
CA LEU A 276 11.07 10.41 -4.39
C LEU A 276 12.40 11.08 -4.02
N ASN A 277 12.73 12.23 -4.62
CA ASN A 277 13.95 12.98 -4.28
C ASN A 277 13.75 13.95 -3.10
N ARG A 278 12.50 14.13 -2.66
CA ARG A 278 12.18 15.00 -1.53
C ARG A 278 12.62 14.39 -0.20
N THR A 279 12.84 15.28 0.77
CA THR A 279 13.13 14.90 2.16
C THR A 279 11.80 14.75 2.88
N LEU A 280 11.61 13.63 3.57
CA LEU A 280 10.43 13.33 4.36
C LEU A 280 10.76 13.52 5.85
N GLU A 281 9.84 14.16 6.57
CA GLU A 281 9.82 14.23 8.02
C GLU A 281 8.90 13.13 8.55
N ILE A 282 9.44 12.18 9.31
CA ILE A 282 8.73 10.99 9.79
C ILE A 282 8.85 10.89 11.30
N PHE A 283 7.71 10.93 11.98
CA PHE A 283 7.59 10.69 13.41
C PHE A 283 7.50 9.20 13.69
N THR A 284 8.19 8.75 14.73
CA THR A 284 8.06 7.39 15.27
C THR A 284 7.53 7.50 16.70
N VAL A 285 6.61 6.61 17.06
CA VAL A 285 6.23 6.39 18.46
C VAL A 285 7.25 5.40 19.06
N ALA A 286 7.81 5.73 20.22
CA ALA A 286 8.73 4.84 20.94
C ALA A 286 8.00 3.69 21.63
#